data_AF-A0A145YQK2-F1
#
_entry.id   AF-A0A145YQK2-F1
#
_cell.length_a   1.000
_cell.length_b   1.000
_cell.length_c   1.000
_cell.angle_alpha   90.00
_cell.angle_beta   90.00
_cell.angle_gamma   90.00
#
_symmetry.space_group_name_H-M   'P 1'
#
loop_
_entity.id
_entity.type
_entity.pdbx_description
1 polymer ?
#
loop_
_entity_poly.entity_id
_entity_poly.type
_entity_poly.pdbx_seq_one_letter_code
_entity_poly.pdbx_strand_id
1 'polypeptide(L)'
;IKTFYCLMIKLESTLGEELEKVHAGSEHMVYQVANAKDGLIKMKETAKSIKDDKQFTSDGFVTSGEEAKKVDGDFDTLMGSVIQIYHKCKALNEEVKRLFSGGEERKENIEEMKKYFKKNVYDKGDVENKALVNMGRMFMEGENFDSVVGTATEYYTKKTEAGNRNPDVAPSGSPGSSGSEPAASGSQPAGQQQPGAEPSTGNLQKPESAKPTGSSFTFGGLTVA
;
A
#
# COMPACT_ATOMS: atom_id res chain seq x y z
N ILE A 1 1.26 6.17 12.14
CA ILE A 1 2.50 6.09 12.95
C ILE A 1 2.22 5.61 14.37
N LYS A 2 1.42 6.31 15.19
CA LYS A 2 1.09 5.88 16.57
C LYS A 2 0.53 4.45 16.65
N THR A 3 -0.58 4.20 15.94
CA THR A 3 -1.21 2.88 15.85
C THR A 3 -0.21 1.80 15.41
N PHE A 4 0.54 2.07 14.33
CA PHE A 4 1.60 1.18 13.85
C PHE A 4 2.61 0.83 14.95
N TYR A 5 3.19 1.82 15.62
CA TYR A 5 4.21 1.61 16.65
C TYR A 5 3.66 0.79 17.83
N CYS A 6 2.47 1.14 18.31
CA CYS A 6 1.84 0.46 19.42
C CYS A 6 1.51 -1.00 19.09
N LEU A 7 1.00 -1.27 17.87
CA LEU A 7 0.73 -2.61 17.40
C LEU A 7 2.01 -3.41 17.13
N MET A 8 3.07 -2.76 16.64
CA MET A 8 4.37 -3.40 16.48
C MET A 8 4.93 -3.90 17.82
N ILE A 9 4.76 -3.16 18.92
CA ILE A 9 5.15 -3.65 20.26
C ILE A 9 4.23 -4.79 20.70
N LYS A 10 2.91 -4.69 20.45
CA LYS A 10 1.93 -5.70 20.85
C LYS A 10 2.14 -7.05 20.15
N LEU A 11 2.42 -7.01 18.86
CA LEU A 11 2.40 -8.18 17.96
C LEU A 11 3.80 -8.71 17.61
N GLU A 12 4.87 -8.14 18.18
CA GLU A 12 6.25 -8.46 17.78
C GLU A 12 6.56 -9.96 17.84
N SER A 13 6.07 -10.63 18.89
CA SER A 13 6.32 -12.06 19.10
C SER A 13 5.60 -12.96 18.10
N THR A 14 4.42 -12.56 17.62
CA THR A 14 3.59 -13.33 16.67
C THR A 14 3.81 -12.90 15.22
N LEU A 15 4.64 -11.87 14.99
CA LEU A 15 4.80 -11.25 13.68
C LEU A 15 5.31 -12.23 12.63
N GLY A 16 6.24 -13.13 12.98
CA GLY A 16 6.77 -14.13 12.06
C GLY A 16 5.69 -15.07 11.53
N GLU A 17 4.86 -15.61 12.43
CA GLU A 17 3.77 -16.52 12.08
C GLU A 17 2.73 -15.86 11.18
N GLU A 18 2.37 -14.60 11.45
CA GLU A 18 1.43 -13.85 10.60
C GLU A 18 2.02 -13.58 9.20
N LEU A 19 3.30 -13.23 9.11
CA LEU A 19 3.99 -13.03 7.83
C LEU A 19 4.11 -14.34 7.03
N GLU A 20 4.36 -15.46 7.69
CA GLU A 20 4.37 -16.79 7.04
C GLU A 20 3.00 -17.12 6.46
N LYS A 21 1.90 -16.80 7.15
CA LYS A 21 0.54 -16.96 6.60
C LYS A 21 0.33 -16.10 5.35
N VAL A 22 0.81 -14.85 5.35
CA VAL A 22 0.72 -13.96 4.19
C VAL A 22 1.45 -14.55 2.99
N HIS A 23 2.66 -15.07 3.19
CA HIS A 23 3.50 -15.57 2.10
C HIS A 23 3.38 -17.08 1.86
N ALA A 24 2.43 -17.74 2.52
CA ALA A 24 2.21 -19.17 2.38
C ALA A 24 1.96 -19.54 0.90
N GLY A 25 2.72 -20.53 0.42
CA GLY A 25 2.68 -21.02 -0.95
C GLY A 25 3.52 -20.22 -1.96
N SER A 26 4.25 -19.18 -1.55
CA SER A 26 5.17 -18.47 -2.44
C SER A 26 6.51 -19.21 -2.57
N GLU A 27 7.13 -19.14 -3.75
CA GLU A 27 8.43 -19.79 -4.03
C GLU A 27 9.59 -19.21 -3.20
N HIS A 28 9.43 -17.97 -2.72
CA HIS A 28 10.45 -17.23 -1.96
C HIS A 28 9.99 -16.85 -0.55
N MET A 29 9.08 -17.64 0.04
CA MET A 29 8.44 -17.35 1.33
C MET A 29 9.45 -16.96 2.42
N VAL A 30 10.50 -17.76 2.63
CA VAL A 30 11.50 -17.51 3.69
C VAL A 30 12.16 -16.14 3.53
N TYR A 31 12.52 -15.77 2.29
CA TYR A 31 13.14 -14.49 1.99
C TYR A 31 12.14 -13.33 2.16
N GLN A 32 10.91 -13.48 1.67
CA GLN A 32 9.86 -12.48 1.79
C GLN A 32 9.50 -12.20 3.26
N VAL A 33 9.36 -13.26 4.07
CA VAL A 33 9.08 -13.16 5.50
C VAL A 33 10.22 -12.46 6.23
N ALA A 34 11.48 -12.85 5.96
CA ALA A 34 12.65 -12.25 6.61
C ALA A 34 12.76 -10.74 6.30
N ASN A 35 12.64 -10.35 5.03
CA ASN A 35 12.72 -8.95 4.62
C ASN A 35 11.54 -8.12 5.16
N ALA A 36 10.32 -8.65 5.11
CA ALA A 36 9.16 -7.97 5.64
C ALA A 36 9.27 -7.75 7.16
N LYS A 37 9.76 -8.75 7.90
CA LYS A 37 9.99 -8.64 9.34
C LYS A 37 11.05 -7.60 9.67
N ASP A 38 12.20 -7.66 8.99
CA ASP A 38 13.28 -6.68 9.18
C ASP A 38 12.82 -5.25 8.83
N GLY A 39 12.12 -5.07 7.71
CA GLY A 39 11.58 -3.78 7.32
C GLY A 39 10.55 -3.24 8.32
N LEU A 40 9.68 -4.08 8.88
CA LEU A 40 8.74 -3.68 9.92
C LEU A 40 9.45 -3.24 11.21
N ILE A 41 10.53 -3.93 11.60
CA ILE A 41 11.37 -3.54 12.74
C ILE A 41 12.02 -2.18 12.49
N LYS A 42 12.58 -1.94 11.30
CA LYS A 42 13.16 -0.63 10.93
C LYS A 42 12.12 0.48 10.88
N MET A 43 10.94 0.23 10.33
CA MET A 43 9.83 1.18 10.40
C MET A 43 9.41 1.48 11.86
N LYS A 44 9.47 0.49 12.76
CA LYS A 44 9.21 0.67 14.20
C LYS A 44 10.26 1.58 14.84
N GLU A 45 11.53 1.42 14.47
CA GLU A 45 12.62 2.30 14.90
C GLU A 45 12.43 3.73 14.39
N THR A 46 12.07 3.92 13.12
CA THR A 46 11.72 5.25 12.58
C THR A 46 10.56 5.88 13.35
N ALA A 47 9.50 5.11 13.63
CA ALA A 47 8.37 5.58 14.43
C ALA A 47 8.78 5.93 15.88
N LYS A 48 9.75 5.21 16.46
CA LYS A 48 10.36 5.54 17.76
C LYS A 48 11.10 6.87 17.70
N SER A 49 11.94 7.09 16.69
CA SER A 49 12.67 8.36 16.54
C SER A 49 11.72 9.56 16.46
N ILE A 50 10.56 9.40 15.82
CA ILE A 50 9.52 10.44 15.77
C ILE A 50 8.86 10.63 17.13
N LYS A 51 8.56 9.54 17.86
CA LYS A 51 8.01 9.61 19.22
C LYS A 51 8.94 10.36 20.19
N ASP A 52 10.24 10.11 20.06
CA ASP A 52 11.26 10.64 20.96
C ASP A 52 11.76 12.06 20.55
N ASP A 53 11.37 12.54 19.36
CA ASP A 53 11.70 13.90 18.89
C ASP A 53 10.79 14.94 19.57
N LYS A 54 11.41 15.95 20.19
CA LYS A 54 10.78 17.06 20.92
C LYS A 54 9.72 17.83 20.13
N GLN A 55 9.75 17.77 18.80
CA GLN A 55 8.78 18.46 17.95
C GLN A 55 7.43 17.76 17.91
N PHE A 56 7.41 16.45 18.15
CA PHE A 56 6.19 15.66 18.10
C PHE A 56 5.73 15.28 19.51
N THR A 57 4.42 15.17 19.66
CA THR A 57 3.84 14.65 20.89
C THR A 57 3.96 13.12 20.95
N SER A 58 4.41 12.62 22.09
CA SER A 58 4.39 11.20 22.44
C SER A 58 3.02 10.72 22.94
N ASP A 59 2.00 11.60 22.98
CA ASP A 59 0.64 11.26 23.41
C ASP A 59 0.10 10.08 22.59
N GLY A 60 -0.38 9.03 23.28
CA GLY A 60 -0.96 7.85 22.64
C GLY A 60 0.05 6.81 22.14
N PHE A 61 1.36 7.04 22.32
CA PHE A 61 2.35 5.98 22.20
C PHE A 61 2.44 5.18 23.51
N VAL A 62 2.55 3.86 23.41
CA VAL A 62 2.84 3.01 24.57
C VAL A 62 4.30 3.13 25.01
N THR A 63 4.54 2.91 26.29
CA THR A 63 5.86 2.96 26.93
C THR A 63 6.40 1.57 27.32
N SER A 64 5.54 0.55 27.34
CA SER A 64 5.90 -0.82 27.69
C SER A 64 5.08 -1.85 26.91
N GLY A 65 5.55 -3.11 26.91
CA GLY A 65 4.80 -4.23 26.33
C GLY A 65 3.46 -4.50 27.04
N GLU A 66 3.37 -4.20 28.34
CA GLU A 66 2.14 -4.41 29.10
C GLU A 66 1.04 -3.40 28.72
N GLU A 67 1.42 -2.16 28.43
CA GLU A 67 0.52 -1.17 27.84
C GLU A 67 0.11 -1.57 26.42
N ALA A 68 1.06 -2.10 25.62
CA ALA A 68 0.80 -2.52 24.25
C ALA A 68 -0.25 -3.62 24.14
N LYS A 69 -0.33 -4.54 25.12
CA LYS A 69 -1.36 -5.59 25.15
C LYS A 69 -2.80 -5.02 25.17
N LYS A 70 -2.97 -3.82 25.71
CA LYS A 70 -4.28 -3.13 25.83
C LYS A 70 -4.64 -2.30 24.61
N VAL A 71 -3.71 -2.14 23.66
CA VAL A 71 -3.93 -1.38 22.42
C VAL A 71 -4.92 -2.15 21.57
N ASP A 72 -5.97 -1.45 21.12
CA ASP A 72 -6.93 -2.01 20.18
C ASP A 72 -6.31 -2.19 18.80
N GLY A 73 -6.74 -3.24 18.10
CA GLY A 73 -6.23 -3.64 16.80
C GLY A 73 -5.35 -4.90 16.82
N ASP A 74 -5.17 -5.44 15.63
CA ASP A 74 -4.60 -6.74 15.33
C ASP A 74 -3.65 -6.64 14.12
N PHE A 75 -3.30 -7.78 13.52
CA PHE A 75 -2.44 -7.82 12.34
C PHE A 75 -3.06 -7.11 11.13
N ASP A 76 -4.38 -7.18 10.94
CA ASP A 76 -5.10 -6.42 9.90
C ASP A 76 -4.90 -4.92 10.10
N THR A 77 -5.10 -4.46 11.34
CA THR A 77 -4.92 -3.05 11.69
C THR A 77 -3.46 -2.61 11.51
N LEU A 78 -2.49 -3.49 11.81
CA LEU A 78 -1.07 -3.25 11.57
C LEU A 78 -0.78 -3.06 10.08
N MET A 79 -1.22 -3.98 9.21
CA MET A 79 -1.02 -3.87 7.76
C MET A 79 -1.72 -2.63 7.18
N GLY A 80 -2.93 -2.32 7.65
CA GLY A 80 -3.64 -1.10 7.27
C GLY A 80 -2.87 0.16 7.65
N SER A 81 -2.23 0.16 8.82
CA SER A 81 -1.40 1.29 9.26
C SER A 81 -0.12 1.46 8.42
N VAL A 82 0.47 0.37 7.91
CA VAL A 82 1.60 0.42 6.94
C VAL A 82 1.16 1.13 5.66
N ILE A 83 0.04 0.71 5.07
CA ILE A 83 -0.49 1.32 3.84
C ILE A 83 -0.80 2.81 4.05
N GLN A 84 -1.40 3.18 5.19
CA GLN A 84 -1.64 4.59 5.51
C GLN A 84 -0.34 5.40 5.65
N ILE A 85 0.69 4.83 6.29
CA ILE A 85 2.01 5.48 6.39
C ILE A 85 2.60 5.68 5.00
N TYR A 86 2.59 4.64 4.16
CA TYR A 86 3.06 4.73 2.77
C TYR A 86 2.39 5.90 2.01
N HIS A 87 1.06 5.97 1.99
CA HIS A 87 0.35 7.02 1.25
C HIS A 87 0.60 8.42 1.81
N LYS A 88 0.63 8.58 3.14
CA LYS A 88 0.89 9.87 3.77
C LYS A 88 2.33 10.35 3.54
N CYS A 89 3.31 9.45 3.65
CA CYS A 89 4.72 9.76 3.38
C CYS A 89 4.93 10.07 1.89
N LYS A 90 4.29 9.33 0.99
CA LYS A 90 4.33 9.63 -0.45
C LYS A 90 3.77 11.01 -0.76
N ALA A 91 2.60 11.34 -0.21
CA ALA A 91 2.00 12.67 -0.40
C ALA A 91 2.89 13.79 0.16
N LEU A 92 3.50 13.59 1.34
CA LEU A 92 4.47 14.53 1.90
C LEU A 92 5.70 14.70 0.99
N ASN A 93 6.27 13.60 0.49
CA ASN A 93 7.44 13.65 -0.38
C ASN A 93 7.16 14.33 -1.73
N GLU A 94 5.98 14.11 -2.32
CA GLU A 94 5.56 14.83 -3.53
C GLU A 94 5.41 16.33 -3.27
N GLU A 95 4.89 16.73 -2.10
CA GLU A 95 4.81 18.14 -1.73
C GLU A 95 6.19 18.77 -1.53
N VAL A 96 7.10 18.07 -0.84
CA VAL A 96 8.50 18.49 -0.69
C VAL A 96 9.14 18.63 -2.08
N LYS A 97 8.92 17.68 -2.98
CA LYS A 97 9.43 17.75 -4.35
C LYS A 97 8.86 18.95 -5.11
N ARG A 98 7.56 19.20 -5.01
CA ARG A 98 6.89 20.35 -5.66
C ARG A 98 7.46 21.69 -5.18
N LEU A 99 7.73 21.82 -3.89
CA LEU A 99 8.20 23.06 -3.27
C LEU A 99 9.71 23.26 -3.37
N PHE A 100 10.50 22.19 -3.44
CA PHE A 100 11.96 22.26 -3.34
C PHE A 100 12.69 21.57 -4.52
N SER A 101 12.05 21.30 -5.66
CA SER A 101 12.66 20.60 -6.82
C SER A 101 13.90 21.27 -7.40
N GLY A 102 14.10 22.58 -7.16
CA GLY A 102 15.28 23.33 -7.61
C GLY A 102 16.40 23.42 -6.56
N GLY A 103 16.26 22.81 -5.39
CA GLY A 103 17.20 22.96 -4.27
C GLY A 103 17.21 24.34 -3.61
N GLU A 104 16.34 25.26 -4.07
CA GLU A 104 16.23 26.60 -3.52
C GLU A 104 15.29 26.66 -2.32
N GLU A 105 15.83 27.03 -1.16
CA GLU A 105 15.08 27.29 0.07
C GLU A 105 14.48 28.70 0.08
N ARG A 106 13.53 28.97 -0.84
CA ARG A 106 12.82 30.25 -0.83
C ARG A 106 11.87 30.35 0.35
N LYS A 107 11.79 31.53 0.96
CA LYS A 107 10.98 31.78 2.16
C LYS A 107 9.51 31.44 1.93
N GLU A 108 8.96 31.76 0.76
CA GLU A 108 7.57 31.45 0.40
C GLU A 108 7.32 29.94 0.39
N ASN A 109 8.25 29.15 -0.17
CA ASN A 109 8.14 27.69 -0.22
C ASN A 109 8.20 27.07 1.19
N ILE A 110 9.05 27.61 2.08
CA ILE A 110 9.12 27.17 3.49
C ILE A 110 7.79 27.44 4.21
N GLU A 111 7.22 28.63 4.05
CA GLU A 111 5.94 28.97 4.68
C GLU A 111 4.77 28.13 4.12
N GLU A 112 4.78 27.85 2.82
CA GLU A 112 3.81 26.93 2.21
C GLU A 112 3.97 25.50 2.74
N MET A 113 5.20 25.02 2.89
CA MET A 113 5.50 23.70 3.46
C MET A 113 5.03 23.59 4.92
N LYS A 114 5.25 24.63 5.74
CA LYS A 114 4.75 24.69 7.12
C LYS A 114 3.23 24.61 7.16
N LYS A 115 2.54 25.35 6.28
CA LYS A 115 1.07 25.32 6.17
C LYS A 115 0.57 23.93 5.77
N TYR A 116 1.21 23.30 4.79
CA TYR A 116 0.88 21.94 4.38
C TYR A 116 1.08 20.95 5.53
N PHE A 117 2.23 21.01 6.21
CA PHE A 117 2.57 20.11 7.31
C PHE A 117 1.59 20.25 8.47
N LYS A 118 1.24 21.49 8.84
CA LYS A 118 0.25 21.77 9.88
C LYS A 118 -1.12 21.21 9.56
N LYS A 119 -1.53 21.28 8.30
CA LYS A 119 -2.84 20.80 7.84
C LYS A 119 -2.91 19.27 7.72
N ASN A 120 -1.84 18.61 7.32
CA ASN A 120 -1.89 17.21 6.86
C ASN A 120 -1.08 16.22 7.70
N VAL A 121 -0.10 16.69 8.47
CA VAL A 121 0.88 15.85 9.19
C VAL A 121 0.82 16.07 10.70
N TYR A 122 0.95 17.32 11.15
CA TYR A 122 1.05 17.64 12.56
C TYR A 122 0.59 19.08 12.84
N ASP A 123 -0.53 19.22 13.55
CA ASP A 123 -1.24 20.49 13.75
C ASP A 123 -0.80 21.28 14.98
N LYS A 124 0.04 20.70 15.86
CA LYS A 124 0.49 21.33 17.11
C LYS A 124 1.83 22.06 16.93
N GLY A 125 1.85 23.37 17.23
CA GLY A 125 3.10 24.14 17.31
C GLY A 125 3.81 24.38 15.97
N ASP A 126 4.98 25.02 16.05
CA ASP A 126 5.86 25.24 14.91
C ASP A 126 6.80 24.04 14.73
N VAL A 127 7.10 23.71 13.47
CA VAL A 127 7.94 22.57 13.10
C VAL A 127 9.22 23.09 12.47
N GLU A 128 10.35 22.54 12.91
CA GLU A 128 11.68 22.83 12.37
C GLU A 128 11.76 22.40 10.90
N ASN A 129 12.42 23.21 10.07
CA ASN A 129 12.53 22.97 8.62
C ASN A 129 13.07 21.57 8.28
N LYS A 130 13.98 21.03 9.11
CA LYS A 130 14.53 19.68 8.94
C LYS A 130 13.46 18.59 9.07
N ALA A 131 12.50 18.75 9.99
CA ALA A 131 11.40 17.80 10.17
C ALA A 131 10.39 17.89 9.03
N LEU A 132 10.17 19.10 8.47
CA LEU A 132 9.27 19.30 7.32
C LEU A 132 9.67 18.48 6.09
N VAL A 133 10.97 18.34 5.83
CA VAL A 133 11.49 17.73 4.59
C VAL A 133 11.88 16.26 4.73
N ASN A 134 12.24 15.79 5.94
CA ASN A 134 12.83 14.46 6.10
C ASN A 134 11.84 13.38 6.55
N MET A 135 10.70 13.73 7.15
CA MET A 135 9.82 12.75 7.78
C MET A 135 9.27 11.70 6.80
N GLY A 136 8.92 12.10 5.58
CA GLY A 136 8.43 11.17 4.56
C GLY A 136 9.52 10.22 4.06
N ARG A 137 10.73 10.73 3.85
CA ARG A 137 11.90 9.92 3.44
C ARG A 137 12.33 8.93 4.50
N MET A 138 12.31 9.31 5.78
CA MET A 138 12.68 8.43 6.90
C MET A 138 11.92 7.09 6.92
N PHE A 139 10.68 7.06 6.44
CA PHE A 139 9.95 5.80 6.28
C PHE A 139 10.20 5.13 4.93
N MET A 140 10.14 5.89 3.83
CA MET A 140 10.15 5.31 2.48
C MET A 140 11.53 4.84 2.00
N GLU A 141 12.60 5.44 2.52
CA GLU A 141 13.99 5.07 2.20
C GLU A 141 14.57 4.07 3.21
N GLY A 142 13.75 3.60 4.16
CA GLY A 142 14.13 2.56 5.11
C GLY A 142 14.43 1.24 4.40
N GLU A 143 15.44 0.54 4.88
CA GLU A 143 15.80 -0.77 4.33
C GLU A 143 14.60 -1.73 4.41
N ASN A 144 14.38 -2.49 3.32
CA ASN A 144 13.25 -3.41 3.15
C ASN A 144 11.85 -2.80 3.21
N PHE A 145 11.70 -1.46 3.14
CA PHE A 145 10.38 -0.80 3.14
C PHE A 145 9.47 -1.30 2.01
N ASP A 146 10.00 -1.50 0.81
CA ASP A 146 9.22 -2.04 -0.32
C ASP A 146 8.69 -3.46 -0.03
N SER A 147 9.45 -4.27 0.70
CA SER A 147 9.00 -5.61 1.13
C SER A 147 7.84 -5.53 2.13
N VAL A 148 7.85 -4.51 3.00
CA VAL A 148 6.76 -4.28 3.97
C VAL A 148 5.49 -3.84 3.25
N VAL A 149 5.59 -2.87 2.32
CA VAL A 149 4.43 -2.39 1.53
C VAL A 149 3.89 -3.50 0.63
N GLY A 150 4.77 -4.27 -0.01
CA GLY A 150 4.40 -5.44 -0.81
C GLY A 150 3.67 -6.49 0.02
N THR A 151 4.15 -6.79 1.23
CA THR A 151 3.49 -7.72 2.15
C THR A 151 2.10 -7.23 2.57
N ALA A 152 1.96 -5.95 2.91
CA ALA A 152 0.65 -5.39 3.26
C ALA A 152 -0.32 -5.45 2.08
N THR A 153 0.17 -5.25 0.86
CA THR A 153 -0.62 -5.38 -0.38
C THR A 153 -1.08 -6.83 -0.58
N GLU A 154 -0.16 -7.79 -0.50
CA GLU A 154 -0.43 -9.22 -0.62
C GLU A 154 -1.46 -9.70 0.40
N TYR A 155 -1.32 -9.26 1.65
CA TYR A 155 -2.28 -9.56 2.72
C TYR A 155 -3.71 -9.14 2.34
N TYR A 156 -3.90 -7.91 1.85
CA TYR A 156 -5.22 -7.42 1.45
C TYR A 156 -5.76 -8.07 0.17
N THR A 157 -4.88 -8.42 -0.77
CA THR A 157 -5.25 -9.22 -1.96
C THR A 157 -5.83 -10.56 -1.52
N LYS A 158 -5.10 -11.34 -0.71
CA LYS A 158 -5.56 -12.65 -0.21
C LYS A 158 -6.84 -12.55 0.63
N LYS A 159 -6.95 -11.52 1.47
CA LYS A 159 -8.16 -11.28 2.28
C LYS A 159 -9.39 -11.02 1.40
N THR A 160 -9.23 -10.29 0.31
CA THR A 160 -10.30 -10.03 -0.67
C THR A 160 -10.68 -11.30 -1.43
N GLU A 161 -9.69 -12.07 -1.87
CA GLU A 161 -9.93 -13.35 -2.54
C GLU A 161 -10.65 -14.36 -1.64
N ALA A 162 -10.26 -14.46 -0.36
CA ALA A 162 -10.92 -15.33 0.60
C ALA A 162 -12.39 -14.92 0.84
N GLY A 163 -12.68 -13.62 0.88
CA GLY A 163 -14.06 -13.11 0.98
C GLY A 163 -14.90 -13.32 -0.28
N ASN A 164 -14.28 -13.40 -1.46
CA ASN A 164 -14.95 -13.63 -2.73
C ASN A 164 -15.10 -15.12 -3.11
N ARG A 165 -14.53 -16.05 -2.34
CA ARG A 165 -14.76 -17.48 -2.53
C ARG A 165 -16.18 -17.82 -2.08
N ASN A 166 -17.09 -17.94 -3.05
CA ASN A 166 -18.42 -18.49 -2.82
C ASN A 166 -18.31 -19.90 -2.23
N PRO A 167 -18.91 -20.19 -1.06
CA PRO A 167 -18.89 -21.52 -0.45
C PRO A 167 -19.69 -22.58 -1.23
N ASP A 168 -20.44 -22.17 -2.26
CA ASP A 168 -21.33 -23.06 -3.04
C ASP A 168 -20.71 -23.72 -4.27
N VAL A 169 -19.42 -23.51 -4.56
CA VAL A 169 -18.74 -24.38 -5.53
C VAL A 169 -18.16 -25.57 -4.79
N ALA A 170 -19.03 -26.53 -4.50
CA ALA A 170 -18.60 -27.87 -4.13
C ALA A 170 -17.55 -28.37 -5.13
N PRO A 171 -16.41 -28.92 -4.68
CA PRO A 171 -15.55 -29.66 -5.59
C PRO A 171 -16.35 -30.88 -6.01
N SER A 172 -16.85 -30.86 -7.26
CA SER A 172 -17.43 -32.03 -7.91
C SER A 172 -16.36 -33.13 -7.94
N GLY A 173 -16.34 -33.94 -6.89
CA GLY A 173 -15.56 -35.15 -6.84
C GLY A 173 -16.16 -36.17 -7.79
N SER A 174 -15.35 -36.76 -8.65
CA SER A 174 -14.93 -38.15 -8.44
C SER A 174 -13.94 -38.68 -9.49
N PRO A 175 -13.26 -39.80 -9.18
CA PRO A 175 -11.99 -40.20 -9.79
C PRO A 175 -12.11 -41.40 -10.77
N GLY A 176 -11.01 -41.65 -11.50
CA GLY A 176 -10.79 -42.85 -12.32
C GLY A 176 -11.08 -42.60 -13.81
N SER A 177 -10.42 -43.21 -14.78
CA SER A 177 -9.38 -44.23 -14.81
C SER A 177 -8.90 -44.27 -16.27
N SER A 178 -7.59 -44.47 -16.48
CA SER A 178 -6.99 -45.21 -17.60
C SER A 178 -7.35 -44.86 -19.06
N GLY A 179 -6.32 -44.47 -19.81
CA GLY A 179 -5.93 -45.26 -20.99
C GLY A 179 -6.23 -44.70 -22.38
N SER A 180 -5.13 -44.45 -23.10
CA SER A 180 -4.95 -44.72 -24.53
C SER A 180 -5.38 -43.65 -25.55
N GLU A 181 -4.40 -42.88 -25.99
CA GLU A 181 -4.15 -42.54 -27.40
C GLU A 181 -4.00 -43.82 -28.27
N PRO A 182 -4.02 -43.79 -29.63
CA PRO A 182 -3.60 -42.66 -30.48
C PRO A 182 -4.35 -42.41 -31.82
N ALA A 183 -3.93 -41.30 -32.44
CA ALA A 183 -3.74 -41.05 -33.87
C ALA A 183 -4.95 -40.63 -34.75
N ALA A 184 -4.85 -39.43 -35.34
CA ALA A 184 -4.54 -39.29 -36.76
C ALA A 184 -4.13 -37.85 -37.10
N SER A 185 -3.05 -37.74 -37.89
CA SER A 185 -2.46 -36.52 -38.42
C SER A 185 -2.77 -36.39 -39.92
N GLY A 186 -2.82 -35.15 -40.42
CA GLY A 186 -2.99 -34.79 -41.85
C GLY A 186 -4.41 -34.37 -42.20
N SER A 187 -4.71 -33.25 -42.87
CA SER A 187 -3.91 -32.51 -43.84
C SER A 187 -4.47 -31.09 -44.00
N GLN A 188 -3.58 -30.09 -44.15
CA GLN A 188 -3.88 -28.80 -44.77
C GLN A 188 -3.82 -28.97 -46.31
N PRO A 189 -4.43 -28.10 -47.14
CA PRO A 189 -3.71 -26.87 -47.51
C PRO A 189 -4.56 -25.61 -47.85
N ALA A 190 -3.86 -24.48 -47.69
CA ALA A 190 -3.81 -23.25 -48.49
C ALA A 190 -5.07 -22.58 -49.08
N GLY A 191 -5.21 -21.28 -48.76
CA GLY A 191 -5.93 -20.29 -49.55
C GLY A 191 -5.60 -18.86 -49.10
N GLN A 192 -4.63 -18.22 -49.76
CA GLN A 192 -4.31 -16.79 -49.65
C GLN A 192 -5.43 -15.92 -50.25
N GLN A 193 -5.67 -14.72 -49.69
CA GLN A 193 -5.67 -13.42 -50.41
C GLN A 193 -6.07 -12.24 -49.50
N GLN A 194 -5.12 -11.33 -49.26
CA GLN A 194 -5.32 -9.87 -49.19
C GLN A 194 -4.95 -9.32 -50.61
N PRO A 195 -5.10 -8.03 -51.00
CA PRO A 195 -5.29 -6.81 -50.19
C PRO A 195 -6.26 -5.75 -50.78
N GLY A 196 -6.51 -4.66 -50.05
CA GLY A 196 -7.12 -3.44 -50.60
C GLY A 196 -6.91 -2.24 -49.66
N ALA A 197 -6.22 -1.22 -50.15
CA ALA A 197 -5.68 -0.07 -49.43
C ALA A 197 -6.65 1.11 -49.29
N GLU A 198 -6.53 1.83 -48.15
CA GLU A 198 -6.50 3.29 -47.88
C GLU A 198 -7.24 4.32 -48.78
N PRO A 199 -7.28 5.63 -48.41
CA PRO A 199 -7.75 6.26 -47.16
C PRO A 199 -8.75 7.40 -47.48
N SER A 200 -9.47 7.97 -46.50
CA SER A 200 -10.05 9.31 -46.71
C SER A 200 -10.22 10.13 -45.44
N THR A 201 -9.49 11.22 -45.46
CA THR A 201 -9.59 12.52 -44.80
C THR A 201 -10.93 12.96 -44.21
N GLY A 202 -10.84 13.58 -43.02
CA GLY A 202 -11.29 14.96 -42.86
C GLY A 202 -12.63 15.22 -42.15
N ASN A 203 -12.51 15.71 -40.91
CA ASN A 203 -12.98 17.02 -40.46
C ASN A 203 -13.91 17.05 -39.23
N LEU A 204 -13.41 17.81 -38.25
CA LEU A 204 -14.05 18.54 -37.14
C LEU A 204 -15.58 18.51 -37.04
N GLN A 205 -16.08 17.92 -35.94
CA GLN A 205 -17.26 18.42 -35.25
C GLN A 205 -17.20 18.04 -33.76
N LYS A 206 -17.14 19.07 -32.92
CA LYS A 206 -17.36 19.03 -31.49
C LYS A 206 -18.86 18.80 -31.23
N PRO A 207 -19.24 17.94 -30.28
CA PRO A 207 -20.45 18.16 -29.51
C PRO A 207 -20.10 18.45 -28.05
N GLU A 208 -20.89 19.37 -27.51
CA GLU A 208 -20.93 19.78 -26.13
C GLU A 208 -21.29 18.62 -25.18
N SER A 209 -20.74 18.71 -23.97
CA SER A 209 -21.40 18.40 -22.70
C SER A 209 -22.27 17.15 -22.61
N ALA A 210 -21.66 16.04 -22.19
CA ALA A 210 -22.37 14.98 -21.47
C ALA A 210 -21.55 14.60 -20.23
N LYS A 211 -22.05 14.99 -19.05
CA LYS A 211 -21.64 14.49 -17.75
C LYS A 211 -22.11 13.03 -17.62
N PRO A 212 -21.24 12.05 -17.33
CA PRO A 212 -21.67 10.82 -16.71
C PRO A 212 -21.33 10.87 -15.23
N THR A 213 -22.40 10.88 -14.43
CA THR A 213 -22.59 10.03 -13.25
C THR A 213 -21.37 9.80 -12.37
N GLY A 214 -21.36 10.51 -11.23
CA GLY A 214 -20.41 10.26 -10.15
C GLY A 214 -20.47 8.80 -9.72
N SER A 215 -19.35 8.09 -9.90
CA SER A 215 -19.12 6.83 -9.23
C SER A 215 -18.73 7.16 -7.79
N SER A 216 -19.72 7.18 -6.90
CA SER A 216 -19.49 7.26 -5.47
C SER A 216 -19.03 5.90 -4.96
N PHE A 217 -17.75 5.79 -4.62
CA PHE A 217 -17.25 4.69 -3.81
C PHE A 217 -17.53 5.03 -2.34
N THR A 218 -18.37 4.23 -1.69
CA THR A 218 -18.57 4.26 -0.25
C THR A 218 -17.65 3.24 0.41
N PHE A 219 -16.72 3.71 1.23
CA PHE A 219 -16.04 2.89 2.23
C PHE A 219 -16.29 3.54 3.60
N GLY A 220 -16.97 2.85 4.51
CA GLY A 220 -17.08 3.28 5.90
C GLY A 220 -18.21 4.23 6.28
N GLY A 221 -19.32 4.27 5.54
CA GLY A 221 -20.66 4.59 6.09
C GLY A 221 -20.83 5.84 6.98
N LEU A 222 -20.12 6.93 6.75
CA LEU A 222 -20.39 8.22 7.42
C LEU A 222 -20.36 9.38 6.43
N THR A 223 -21.54 9.96 6.17
CA THR A 223 -21.69 11.34 5.68
C THR A 223 -21.79 12.27 6.87
N VAL A 224 -20.93 13.29 6.94
CA VAL A 224 -21.09 14.44 7.83
C VAL A 224 -21.59 15.62 6.98
N ALA A 225 -22.62 16.31 7.47
CA ALA A 225 -23.26 17.46 6.85
C ALA A 225 -22.34 18.69 6.76
#